data_AF-A0A5R9AQS8-F1
#
_entry.id   AF-A0A5R9AQS8-F1
#
_cell.length_a   1.000
_cell.length_b   1.000
_cell.length_c   1.000
_cell.angle_alpha   90.00
_cell.angle_beta   90.00
_cell.angle_gamma   90.00
#
_symmetry.space_group_name_H-M   'P 1'
#
loop_
_entity.id
_entity.type
_entity.pdbx_description
1 polymer ?
#
loop_
_entity_poly.entity_id
_entity_poly.type
_entity_poly.pdbx_seq_one_letter_code
_entity_poly.pdbx_strand_id
1 'polypeptide(L)'
;MKKTVIYIILLCLILACYDKNSKTDTARIPEKVLTFLPFKTIALDGTSDFKEIPENWKIVGSVYADQTKEKILITEEGTVVLLNQQTEQNKGHLFTAFEHGDMELEIDVMMPEGSNSGLYFQGRYEVQLLDSWGVKNPEYLDMGGIYHRWDDARGEGNEGYEGSAPKINAAKAPGLWQHFKIVFHAPKFDASGNKIKNAIFEKVWLNGTLIQENVEVTGPTRASVYDDEKPIGPLMIQGDHGAVALKNIKYKLYPNSKVSLTDITLKEYESDSTVIVNLANKTVVREISTDSVAATMASGNNPQKILQYTGMMNIPESGDYLFDYRINVGGGLLIIDKDTVINLNGDHRLGDLGVGVKKLNTGKVPFQLIYNKHLFWRQGFSLEVEGPGVQKHALHAPSSLDHTGLGGFKPEDIIMVNVADEAVLQRSFLLFNGVKRTHCISVGTPQGIHFSYDLTNGAVLKVWDGAFFDATEMWLSRGEKQLGVPAGFTVSFHGDPEFVTLAKPDAEWPDFTTEFTDYKFNGYNLDDVGLPTFRYQKGNTNIADKMTPAIGGRSFNRSISFKGATPVAHKIAAGHQIKKLPNGSYIINDESYFINFSDDLSLKPEIRKSNGNNELIVRIPEGEHKLNYKITW
;
A
#
# COMPACT_ATOMS: atom_id res chain seq x y z
N MET A 1 -75.77 -40.18 30.04
CA MET A 1 -77.01 -39.93 29.28
C MET A 1 -76.66 -39.26 27.95
N LYS A 2 -77.00 -39.92 26.82
CA LYS A 2 -77.24 -39.42 25.44
C LYS A 2 -76.24 -38.40 24.83
N LYS A 3 -75.41 -38.80 23.86
CA LYS A 3 -75.66 -38.83 22.38
C LYS A 3 -75.72 -37.41 21.73
N THR A 4 -74.66 -37.02 21.00
CA THR A 4 -74.59 -36.86 19.50
C THR A 4 -74.96 -35.41 19.11
N VAL A 5 -74.17 -34.63 18.34
CA VAL A 5 -73.96 -34.63 16.87
C VAL A 5 -72.90 -33.55 16.54
N ILE A 6 -71.71 -33.93 16.02
CA ILE A 6 -71.13 -33.68 14.66
C ILE A 6 -70.62 -32.24 14.37
N TYR A 7 -69.29 -32.18 14.10
CA TYR A 7 -68.45 -31.36 13.19
C TYR A 7 -69.06 -30.14 12.44
N ILE A 8 -68.37 -29.05 12.08
CA ILE A 8 -67.14 -28.89 11.26
C ILE A 8 -66.55 -27.47 11.50
N ILE A 9 -65.24 -27.32 11.23
CA ILE A 9 -64.46 -26.13 10.77
C ILE A 9 -63.43 -25.56 11.76
N LEU A 10 -62.26 -26.23 11.78
CA LEU A 10 -60.91 -25.71 11.47
C LEU A 10 -60.64 -24.20 11.72
N LEU A 11 -59.80 -23.89 12.71
CA LEU A 11 -58.53 -23.16 12.46
C LEU A 11 -57.60 -23.26 13.67
N CYS A 12 -56.43 -23.86 13.46
CA CYS A 12 -55.30 -23.86 14.37
C CYS A 12 -54.69 -22.45 14.46
N LEU A 13 -54.48 -21.95 15.67
CA LEU A 13 -53.44 -20.95 15.94
C LEU A 13 -52.77 -21.32 17.27
N ILE A 14 -51.56 -21.88 17.10
CA ILE A 14 -50.65 -22.31 18.15
C ILE A 14 -50.01 -21.04 18.75
N LEU A 15 -50.30 -20.80 20.03
CA LEU A 15 -49.46 -19.97 20.90
C LEU A 15 -48.31 -20.85 21.38
N ALA A 16 -47.11 -20.58 20.89
CA ALA A 16 -45.87 -21.08 21.50
C ALA A 16 -44.88 -19.91 21.58
N CYS A 17 -44.69 -19.42 22.80
CA CYS A 17 -43.64 -18.48 23.17
C CYS A 17 -42.27 -19.06 22.79
N TYR A 18 -41.47 -18.29 22.06
CA TYR A 18 -40.05 -18.56 21.86
C TYR A 18 -39.28 -17.30 22.25
N ASP A 19 -38.62 -17.36 23.42
CA ASP A 19 -37.72 -16.34 23.90
C ASP A 19 -36.51 -16.22 22.97
N LYS A 20 -36.44 -15.09 22.24
CA LYS A 20 -35.29 -14.70 21.45
C LYS A 20 -34.22 -14.17 22.42
N ASN A 21 -33.35 -15.07 22.89
CA ASN A 21 -32.06 -14.67 23.44
C ASN A 21 -31.26 -13.96 22.33
N SER A 22 -31.24 -12.63 22.36
CA SER A 22 -30.34 -11.83 21.54
C SER A 22 -28.92 -12.04 22.04
N LYS A 23 -28.18 -12.95 21.40
CA LYS A 23 -26.72 -12.89 21.45
C LYS A 23 -26.33 -11.58 20.79
N THR A 24 -25.90 -10.62 21.62
CA THR A 24 -25.05 -9.52 21.19
C THR A 24 -23.77 -10.14 20.62
N ASP A 25 -23.76 -10.36 19.31
CA ASP A 25 -22.51 -10.49 18.56
C ASP A 25 -21.81 -9.14 18.67
N THR A 26 -20.99 -8.99 19.71
CA THR A 26 -19.91 -8.01 19.69
C THR A 26 -19.08 -8.35 18.46
N ALA A 27 -19.19 -7.52 17.42
CA ALA A 27 -18.34 -7.59 16.24
C ALA A 27 -16.89 -7.65 16.73
N ARG A 28 -16.28 -8.84 16.69
CA ARG A 28 -14.85 -9.00 16.92
C ARG A 28 -14.19 -8.19 15.81
N ILE A 29 -13.48 -7.13 16.19
CA ILE A 29 -12.54 -6.47 15.29
C ILE A 29 -11.66 -7.60 14.73
N PRO A 30 -11.63 -7.84 13.41
CA PRO A 30 -10.83 -8.91 12.86
C PRO A 30 -9.38 -8.68 13.28
N GLU A 31 -8.81 -9.66 13.98
CA GLU A 31 -7.42 -9.64 14.41
C GLU A 31 -6.55 -9.42 13.17
N LYS A 32 -5.73 -8.37 13.17
CA LYS A 32 -4.88 -8.02 12.04
C LYS A 32 -3.91 -9.18 11.81
N VAL A 33 -4.13 -9.94 10.74
CA VAL A 33 -3.27 -11.08 10.37
C VAL A 33 -1.86 -10.56 10.13
N LEU A 34 -0.88 -11.09 10.88
CA LEU A 34 0.53 -10.75 10.71
C LEU A 34 1.00 -11.32 9.37
N THR A 35 1.46 -10.46 8.45
CA THR A 35 1.94 -10.86 7.11
C THR A 35 3.45 -10.74 6.92
N PHE A 36 4.14 -10.20 7.93
CA PHE A 36 5.60 -10.10 8.03
C PHE A 36 6.01 -10.06 9.50
N LEU A 37 7.23 -10.49 9.86
CA LEU A 37 7.69 -10.40 11.25
C LEU A 37 7.98 -8.95 11.66
N PRO A 38 7.89 -8.58 12.95
CA PRO A 38 8.10 -7.21 13.40
C PRO A 38 9.48 -6.64 13.01
N PHE A 39 9.52 -5.35 12.69
CA PHE A 39 10.76 -4.60 12.49
C PHE A 39 11.38 -4.20 13.82
N LYS A 40 12.71 -4.01 13.85
CA LYS A 40 13.35 -3.20 14.89
C LYS A 40 13.04 -1.73 14.63
N THR A 41 12.89 -0.94 15.69
CA THR A 41 12.55 0.49 15.60
C THR A 41 13.64 1.31 16.28
N ILE A 42 14.03 2.43 15.68
CA ILE A 42 14.83 3.47 16.34
C ILE A 42 13.88 4.34 17.15
N ALA A 43 14.07 4.41 18.47
CA ALA A 43 13.07 4.95 19.39
C ALA A 43 12.99 6.49 19.41
N LEU A 44 14.05 7.18 18.94
CA LEU A 44 14.18 8.64 18.92
C LEU A 44 13.95 9.31 20.30
N ASP A 45 14.24 8.59 21.39
CA ASP A 45 14.15 9.09 22.77
C ASP A 45 15.53 9.39 23.39
N GLY A 46 16.60 9.24 22.62
CA GLY A 46 17.97 9.45 23.06
C GLY A 46 18.97 9.36 21.90
N THR A 47 20.26 9.22 22.26
CA THR A 47 21.37 9.27 21.30
C THR A 47 21.96 7.90 20.96
N SER A 48 21.56 6.82 21.64
CA SER A 48 22.21 5.51 21.54
C SER A 48 22.12 4.84 20.17
N ASP A 49 21.12 5.23 19.36
CA ASP A 49 20.93 4.69 18.02
C ASP A 49 21.86 5.33 16.97
N PHE A 50 22.62 6.37 17.36
CA PHE A 50 23.51 7.14 16.49
C PHE A 50 24.93 7.19 17.05
N LYS A 51 25.93 7.30 16.18
CA LYS A 51 27.34 7.43 16.60
C LYS A 51 27.59 8.76 17.32
N GLU A 52 27.19 9.84 16.66
CA GLU A 52 27.24 11.23 17.13
C GLU A 52 26.05 11.96 16.50
N ILE A 53 25.44 12.90 17.23
CA ILE A 53 24.37 13.77 16.70
C ILE A 53 24.96 15.17 16.50
N PRO A 54 25.21 15.59 15.25
CA PRO A 54 25.71 16.93 14.97
C PRO A 54 24.71 18.02 15.38
N GLU A 55 25.17 19.26 15.58
CA GLU A 55 24.33 20.37 16.09
C GLU A 55 23.13 20.74 15.18
N ASN A 56 23.21 20.46 13.88
CA ASN A 56 22.09 20.65 12.94
C ASN A 56 20.97 19.62 13.13
N TRP A 57 21.22 18.54 13.87
CA TRP A 57 20.26 17.47 14.15
C TRP A 57 19.66 17.60 15.54
N LYS A 58 18.34 17.46 15.63
CA LYS A 58 17.59 17.66 16.87
C LYS A 58 16.43 16.67 16.94
N ILE A 59 16.08 16.24 18.14
CA ILE A 59 14.84 15.51 18.37
C ILE A 59 13.78 16.51 18.84
N VAL A 60 12.63 16.53 18.16
CA VAL A 60 11.51 17.46 18.38
C VAL A 60 10.18 16.72 18.45
N GLY A 61 9.10 17.41 18.86
CA GLY A 61 7.78 16.80 19.04
C GLY A 61 6.97 16.72 17.76
N SER A 62 7.01 17.77 16.96
CA SER A 62 6.38 17.78 15.65
C SER A 62 7.09 18.78 14.73
N VAL A 63 6.86 18.63 13.44
CA VAL A 63 7.32 19.54 12.40
C VAL A 63 6.16 19.90 11.49
N TYR A 64 6.20 21.08 10.90
CA TYR A 64 5.38 21.41 9.74
C TYR A 64 6.17 22.29 8.76
N ALA A 65 5.89 22.15 7.47
CA ALA A 65 6.41 23.05 6.45
C ALA A 65 5.39 24.17 6.17
N ASP A 66 5.89 25.40 6.08
CA ASP A 66 5.13 26.52 5.52
C ASP A 66 5.34 26.51 4.00
N GLN A 67 4.27 26.24 3.24
CA GLN A 67 4.34 26.09 1.77
C GLN A 67 4.69 27.39 1.03
N THR A 68 4.93 28.50 1.73
CA THR A 68 5.45 29.74 1.15
C THR A 68 6.91 29.99 1.51
N LYS A 69 7.57 29.05 2.18
CA LYS A 69 8.96 29.18 2.65
C LYS A 69 9.77 27.97 2.19
N GLU A 70 10.80 28.25 1.41
CA GLU A 70 11.74 27.22 0.97
C GLU A 70 12.66 26.78 2.11
N LYS A 71 12.99 25.48 2.15
CA LYS A 71 14.04 24.89 2.99
C LYS A 71 13.88 25.06 4.51
N ILE A 72 12.69 25.47 4.98
CA ILE A 72 12.42 25.72 6.40
C ILE A 72 11.33 24.79 6.92
N LEU A 73 11.64 24.11 8.03
CA LEU A 73 10.64 23.43 8.86
C LEU A 73 10.46 24.19 10.16
N ILE A 74 9.23 24.21 10.65
CA ILE A 74 8.87 24.86 11.92
C ILE A 74 8.51 23.76 12.92
N THR A 75 9.01 23.89 14.15
CA THR A 75 8.96 22.82 15.15
C THR A 75 8.05 23.14 16.32
N GLU A 76 7.49 22.10 16.92
CA GLU A 76 6.88 22.14 18.26
C GLU A 76 7.68 21.23 19.22
N GLU A 77 7.68 21.54 20.51
CA GLU A 77 8.42 20.78 21.54
C GLU A 77 7.90 19.33 21.68
N GLY A 78 8.82 18.39 21.97
CA GLY A 78 8.55 16.95 22.19
C GLY A 78 9.70 16.06 21.69
N THR A 79 9.49 14.74 21.57
CA THR A 79 10.58 13.76 21.36
C THR A 79 10.24 12.60 20.40
N VAL A 80 9.61 12.88 19.25
CA VAL A 80 9.16 11.81 18.32
C VAL A 80 9.58 12.00 16.86
N VAL A 81 10.18 13.15 16.53
CA VAL A 81 10.67 13.48 15.18
C VAL A 81 12.15 13.84 15.25
N LEU A 82 12.95 13.25 14.38
CA LEU A 82 14.32 13.65 14.16
C LEU A 82 14.37 14.69 13.04
N LEU A 83 14.91 15.88 13.33
CA LEU A 83 14.97 17.01 12.41
C LEU A 83 16.42 17.35 12.09
N ASN A 84 16.73 17.44 10.80
CA ASN A 84 17.86 18.21 10.29
C ASN A 84 17.43 19.63 9.92
N GLN A 85 18.14 20.63 10.41
CA GLN A 85 18.03 21.99 9.94
C GLN A 85 19.43 22.63 9.87
N GLN A 86 20.05 22.50 8.71
CA GLN A 86 21.42 22.94 8.47
C GLN A 86 21.55 24.47 8.51
N THR A 87 22.73 24.92 8.91
CA THR A 87 23.18 26.31 8.75
C THR A 87 24.56 26.32 8.09
N GLU A 88 25.04 27.49 7.69
CA GLU A 88 26.40 27.61 7.15
C GLU A 88 27.49 27.06 8.09
N GLN A 89 27.26 27.11 9.40
CA GLN A 89 28.17 26.61 10.43
C GLN A 89 27.97 25.13 10.75
N ASN A 90 26.75 24.61 10.57
CA ASN A 90 26.37 23.27 11.02
C ASN A 90 25.81 22.44 9.86
N LYS A 91 26.68 21.58 9.31
CA LYS A 91 26.44 20.75 8.11
C LYS A 91 26.81 19.28 8.33
N GLY A 92 26.66 18.75 9.54
CA GLY A 92 27.05 17.37 9.85
C GLY A 92 26.05 16.35 9.28
N HIS A 93 26.55 15.24 8.72
CA HIS A 93 25.73 14.07 8.41
C HIS A 93 25.47 13.23 9.66
N LEU A 94 24.35 12.50 9.69
CA LEU A 94 23.99 11.63 10.80
C LEU A 94 24.27 10.17 10.45
N PHE A 95 24.83 9.40 11.40
CA PHE A 95 25.20 8.00 11.20
C PHE A 95 24.57 7.10 12.26
N THR A 96 23.99 5.98 11.85
CA THR A 96 23.55 4.95 12.79
C THR A 96 24.72 4.36 13.58
N ALA A 97 24.49 4.04 14.84
CA ALA A 97 25.45 3.35 15.70
C ALA A 97 25.73 1.92 15.19
N PHE A 98 24.72 1.25 14.64
CA PHE A 98 24.87 -0.06 14.00
C PHE A 98 25.40 0.07 12.56
N GLU A 99 26.03 -1.01 12.09
CA GLU A 99 26.39 -1.22 10.70
C GLU A 99 25.53 -2.36 10.11
N HIS A 100 25.32 -2.32 8.80
CA HIS A 100 24.47 -3.27 8.09
C HIS A 100 25.13 -3.80 6.82
N GLY A 101 24.82 -5.06 6.49
CA GLY A 101 24.95 -5.62 5.16
C GLY A 101 23.64 -5.45 4.40
N ASP A 102 22.97 -6.56 4.10
CA ASP A 102 21.62 -6.56 3.52
C ASP A 102 20.62 -6.01 4.55
N MET A 103 19.73 -5.12 4.10
CA MET A 103 18.80 -4.39 4.96
C MET A 103 17.46 -4.17 4.29
N GLU A 104 16.39 -4.31 5.06
CA GLU A 104 15.09 -3.74 4.73
C GLU A 104 14.81 -2.55 5.65
N LEU A 105 14.54 -1.38 5.07
CA LEU A 105 14.29 -0.13 5.78
C LEU A 105 12.87 0.36 5.47
N GLU A 106 12.12 0.70 6.50
CA GLU A 106 10.91 1.52 6.40
C GLU A 106 11.15 2.83 7.16
N ILE A 107 10.85 3.97 6.52
CA ILE A 107 11.11 5.28 7.11
C ILE A 107 10.13 6.33 6.57
N ASP A 108 9.65 7.20 7.44
CA ASP A 108 8.88 8.38 7.04
C ASP A 108 9.80 9.59 6.98
N VAL A 109 9.73 10.35 5.89
CA VAL A 109 10.49 11.60 5.70
C VAL A 109 9.55 12.76 5.33
N MET A 110 9.81 13.94 5.86
CA MET A 110 9.14 15.19 5.45
C MET A 110 10.19 16.19 4.99
N MET A 111 9.90 16.84 3.87
CA MET A 111 10.74 17.88 3.29
C MET A 111 9.92 19.14 3.02
N PRO A 112 10.45 20.34 3.36
CA PRO A 112 9.87 21.60 2.89
C PRO A 112 10.23 21.85 1.42
N GLU A 113 9.63 22.88 0.83
CA GLU A 113 9.81 23.24 -0.57
C GLU A 113 11.30 23.47 -0.91
N GLY A 114 11.75 22.90 -2.03
CA GLY A 114 13.10 23.06 -2.56
C GLY A 114 14.23 22.45 -1.72
N SER A 115 13.91 21.60 -0.74
CA SER A 115 14.92 20.96 0.11
C SER A 115 15.59 19.75 -0.55
N ASN A 116 16.76 19.36 -0.04
CA ASN A 116 17.57 18.23 -0.51
C ASN A 116 18.28 17.54 0.69
N SER A 117 18.34 16.21 0.66
CA SER A 117 19.05 15.32 1.59
C SER A 117 19.28 13.96 0.89
N GLY A 118 19.69 12.91 1.60
CA GLY A 118 19.91 11.59 1.01
C GLY A 118 20.02 10.50 2.05
N LEU A 119 19.56 9.30 1.70
CA LEU A 119 19.74 8.08 2.49
C LEU A 119 20.87 7.26 1.88
N TYR A 120 22.03 7.24 2.53
CA TYR A 120 23.20 6.51 2.07
C TYR A 120 23.33 5.18 2.79
N PHE A 121 23.04 4.10 2.06
CA PHE A 121 23.24 2.74 2.54
C PHE A 121 24.74 2.46 2.63
N GLN A 122 25.19 1.95 3.77
CA GLN A 122 26.61 1.76 4.10
C GLN A 122 27.47 3.04 4.00
N GLY A 123 26.85 4.23 4.04
CA GLY A 123 27.52 5.52 3.79
C GLY A 123 28.01 5.70 2.35
N ARG A 124 27.54 4.86 1.40
CA ARG A 124 28.08 4.73 0.03
C ARG A 124 27.06 4.86 -1.07
N TYR A 125 25.87 4.29 -0.89
CA TYR A 125 24.89 4.15 -1.96
C TYR A 125 23.65 4.97 -1.66
N GLU A 126 23.47 6.07 -2.38
CA GLU A 126 22.42 7.04 -2.12
C GLU A 126 21.09 6.68 -2.77
N VAL A 127 20.05 6.64 -1.93
CA VAL A 127 18.66 6.90 -2.34
C VAL A 127 18.36 8.36 -2.08
N GLN A 128 18.10 9.10 -3.15
CA GLN A 128 17.98 10.55 -3.15
C GLN A 128 16.71 11.03 -2.42
N LEU A 129 16.84 12.11 -1.64
CA LEU A 129 15.72 12.84 -1.04
C LEU A 129 15.73 14.28 -1.57
N LEU A 130 14.86 14.57 -2.54
CA LEU A 130 14.68 15.90 -3.11
C LEU A 130 13.21 16.29 -3.05
N ASP A 131 12.88 17.58 -2.89
CA ASP A 131 11.54 18.05 -3.23
C ASP A 131 11.29 17.91 -4.74
N SER A 132 10.71 16.77 -5.11
CA SER A 132 10.39 16.41 -6.49
C SER A 132 8.89 16.56 -6.79
N TRP A 133 8.13 17.28 -5.97
CA TRP A 133 6.69 17.40 -6.19
C TRP A 133 6.37 18.06 -7.55
N GLY A 134 5.52 17.41 -8.34
CA GLY A 134 5.12 17.92 -9.67
C GLY A 134 6.12 17.72 -10.81
N VAL A 135 7.28 17.09 -10.54
CA VAL A 135 8.23 16.69 -11.60
C VAL A 135 7.58 15.66 -12.52
N LYS A 136 7.49 15.97 -13.81
CA LYS A 136 6.81 15.12 -14.81
C LYS A 136 7.66 13.94 -15.27
N ASN A 137 8.94 14.19 -15.52
CA ASN A 137 9.91 13.20 -15.98
C ASN A 137 11.00 13.10 -14.91
N PRO A 138 10.88 12.19 -13.93
CA PRO A 138 11.86 12.09 -12.86
C PRO A 138 13.22 11.61 -13.40
N GLU A 139 14.29 12.12 -12.81
CA GLU A 139 15.68 11.72 -13.05
C GLU A 139 16.28 11.08 -11.80
N TYR A 140 17.54 10.65 -11.87
CA TYR A 140 18.24 10.03 -10.72
C TYR A 140 18.43 11.00 -9.53
N LEU A 141 18.27 12.30 -9.75
CA LEU A 141 18.33 13.36 -8.73
C LEU A 141 16.98 13.60 -8.05
N ASP A 142 15.90 13.00 -8.53
CA ASP A 142 14.59 13.12 -7.91
C ASP A 142 14.38 12.13 -6.76
N MET A 143 13.40 12.40 -5.91
CA MET A 143 13.10 11.59 -4.72
C MET A 143 12.97 10.10 -5.05
N GLY A 144 13.81 9.29 -4.41
CA GLY A 144 13.88 7.84 -4.60
C GLY A 144 14.70 7.40 -5.83
N GLY A 145 15.36 8.34 -6.52
CA GLY A 145 16.40 8.05 -7.49
C GLY A 145 17.60 7.37 -6.82
N ILE A 146 18.22 6.43 -7.52
CA ILE A 146 19.53 5.93 -7.11
C ILE A 146 20.56 6.86 -7.73
N TYR A 147 21.26 7.62 -6.88
CA TYR A 147 22.07 8.74 -7.36
C TYR A 147 23.26 8.25 -8.19
N HIS A 148 23.75 9.13 -9.06
CA HIS A 148 24.84 8.76 -9.97
C HIS A 148 26.18 8.59 -9.25
N ARG A 149 27.10 7.90 -9.91
CA ARG A 149 28.53 7.91 -9.60
C ARG A 149 29.20 9.12 -10.24
N TRP A 150 30.41 9.43 -9.79
CA TRP A 150 31.21 10.55 -10.29
C TRP A 150 32.63 10.10 -10.60
N ASP A 151 33.16 10.51 -11.76
CA ASP A 151 34.55 10.30 -12.16
C ASP A 151 35.02 11.46 -13.04
N ASP A 152 35.89 12.30 -12.47
CA ASP A 152 36.46 13.48 -13.15
C ASP A 152 37.24 13.10 -14.43
N ALA A 153 37.75 11.87 -14.52
CA ALA A 153 38.52 11.41 -15.68
C ALA A 153 37.65 11.22 -16.94
N ARG A 154 36.33 11.23 -16.82
CA ARG A 154 35.39 11.10 -17.96
C ARG A 154 35.24 12.40 -18.77
N GLY A 155 35.75 13.52 -18.24
CA GLY A 155 35.76 14.83 -18.90
C GLY A 155 34.50 15.65 -18.64
N GLU A 156 34.62 16.96 -18.86
CA GLU A 156 33.59 17.96 -18.53
C GLU A 156 32.22 17.62 -19.16
N GLY A 157 31.20 17.57 -18.31
CA GLY A 157 29.82 17.23 -18.69
C GLY A 157 29.52 15.73 -18.78
N ASN A 158 30.50 14.85 -18.55
CA ASN A 158 30.37 13.39 -18.61
C ASN A 158 30.82 12.68 -17.32
N GLU A 159 31.14 13.44 -16.27
CA GLU A 159 31.65 12.95 -15.00
C GLU A 159 30.61 12.10 -14.26
N GLY A 160 29.33 12.46 -14.38
CA GLY A 160 28.20 11.71 -13.82
C GLY A 160 27.86 10.47 -14.64
N TYR A 161 27.73 9.30 -14.01
CA TYR A 161 27.36 8.05 -14.68
C TYR A 161 26.62 7.08 -13.77
N GLU A 162 25.90 6.11 -14.35
CA GLU A 162 25.21 5.03 -13.60
C GLU A 162 24.15 5.50 -12.57
N GLY A 163 23.52 6.67 -12.79
CA GLY A 163 22.32 7.06 -12.04
C GLY A 163 21.06 6.34 -12.55
N SER A 164 20.14 6.00 -11.64
CA SER A 164 18.85 5.36 -11.98
C SER A 164 17.68 6.25 -11.59
N ALA A 165 16.89 6.68 -12.57
CA ALA A 165 15.68 7.45 -12.34
C ALA A 165 14.54 6.60 -11.76
N PRO A 166 13.71 7.14 -10.86
CA PRO A 166 12.45 6.52 -10.47
C PRO A 166 11.57 6.20 -11.68
N LYS A 167 10.92 5.02 -11.72
CA LYS A 167 9.96 4.65 -12.78
C LYS A 167 8.78 5.62 -12.87
N ILE A 168 8.38 6.20 -11.74
CA ILE A 168 7.31 7.19 -11.62
C ILE A 168 7.61 8.11 -10.44
N ASN A 169 7.26 9.38 -10.56
CA ASN A 169 7.31 10.31 -9.45
C ASN A 169 6.16 10.00 -8.46
N ALA A 170 6.49 9.50 -7.27
CA ALA A 170 5.51 9.24 -6.21
C ALA A 170 5.64 10.20 -5.01
N ALA A 171 6.37 11.31 -5.16
CA ALA A 171 6.54 12.30 -4.10
C ALA A 171 5.25 13.11 -3.87
N LYS A 172 4.76 13.14 -2.63
CA LYS A 172 3.69 14.04 -2.21
C LYS A 172 4.17 15.50 -2.15
N ALA A 173 3.24 16.44 -2.06
CA ALA A 173 3.55 17.85 -1.89
C ALA A 173 4.49 18.13 -0.70
N PRO A 174 5.38 19.15 -0.80
CA PRO A 174 6.26 19.52 0.29
C PRO A 174 5.45 19.85 1.56
N GLY A 175 5.96 19.38 2.70
CA GLY A 175 5.27 19.41 3.99
C GLY A 175 4.35 18.22 4.28
N LEU A 176 4.20 17.26 3.35
CA LEU A 176 3.54 15.97 3.62
C LEU A 176 4.58 14.88 3.92
N TRP A 177 4.23 13.94 4.79
CA TRP A 177 5.10 12.79 5.05
C TRP A 177 5.11 11.83 3.86
N GLN A 178 6.31 11.52 3.43
CA GLN A 178 6.64 10.50 2.46
C GLN A 178 6.99 9.22 3.20
N HIS A 179 6.51 8.07 2.72
CA HIS A 179 6.85 6.77 3.29
C HIS A 179 7.73 5.99 2.32
N PHE A 180 8.94 5.66 2.75
CA PHE A 180 9.85 4.78 2.01
C PHE A 180 9.83 3.37 2.57
N LYS A 181 9.88 2.38 1.66
CA LYS A 181 10.24 1.00 1.96
C LYS A 181 11.33 0.55 0.98
N ILE A 182 12.52 0.23 1.50
CA ILE A 182 13.71 -0.04 0.69
C ILE A 182 14.28 -1.40 1.06
N VAL A 183 14.55 -2.23 0.05
CA VAL A 183 15.25 -3.52 0.18
C VAL A 183 16.60 -3.40 -0.51
N PHE A 184 17.67 -3.44 0.27
CA PHE A 184 19.04 -3.28 -0.17
C PHE A 184 19.86 -4.54 0.11
N HIS A 185 20.66 -4.95 -0.89
CA HIS A 185 21.66 -6.00 -0.78
C HIS A 185 23.06 -5.40 -0.88
N ALA A 186 23.88 -5.69 0.12
CA ALA A 186 25.26 -5.23 0.16
C ALA A 186 26.12 -5.95 -0.91
N PRO A 187 27.20 -5.31 -1.40
CA PRO A 187 28.18 -5.97 -2.25
C PRO A 187 28.77 -7.19 -1.52
N LYS A 188 29.14 -8.22 -2.29
CA LYS A 188 29.74 -9.45 -1.74
C LYS A 188 31.20 -9.54 -2.18
N PHE A 189 32.03 -10.07 -1.29
CA PHE A 189 33.47 -10.24 -1.49
C PHE A 189 33.86 -11.69 -1.25
N ASP A 190 34.88 -12.17 -1.94
CA ASP A 190 35.52 -13.44 -1.64
C ASP A 190 36.40 -13.35 -0.38
N ALA A 191 36.96 -14.49 0.05
CA ALA A 191 37.83 -14.55 1.23
C ALA A 191 39.15 -13.75 1.07
N SER A 192 39.55 -13.46 -0.18
CA SER A 192 40.74 -12.64 -0.49
C SER A 192 40.43 -11.14 -0.53
N GLY A 193 39.16 -10.75 -0.35
CA GLY A 193 38.71 -9.37 -0.40
C GLY A 193 38.39 -8.85 -1.80
N ASN A 194 38.34 -9.71 -2.83
CA ASN A 194 37.92 -9.30 -4.17
C ASN A 194 36.40 -9.24 -4.24
N LYS A 195 35.86 -8.19 -4.87
CA LYS A 195 34.41 -8.07 -5.10
C LYS A 195 33.94 -9.17 -6.06
N ILE A 196 32.89 -9.89 -5.68
CA ILE A 196 32.25 -10.94 -6.47
C ILE A 196 30.81 -10.61 -6.89
N LYS A 197 30.15 -9.66 -6.19
CA LYS A 197 28.84 -9.13 -6.56
C LYS A 197 28.73 -7.66 -6.16
N ASN A 198 28.08 -6.87 -7.00
CA ASN A 198 27.75 -5.47 -6.74
C ASN A 198 26.63 -5.34 -5.70
N ALA A 199 26.46 -4.13 -5.18
CA ALA A 199 25.30 -3.78 -4.38
C ALA A 199 24.04 -3.75 -5.25
N ILE A 200 22.88 -4.05 -4.69
CA ILE A 200 21.61 -4.03 -5.41
C ILE A 200 20.52 -3.38 -4.55
N PHE A 201 19.84 -2.38 -5.09
CA PHE A 201 18.53 -1.98 -4.59
C PHE A 201 17.48 -2.88 -5.24
N GLU A 202 17.08 -3.95 -4.55
CA GLU A 202 16.09 -4.91 -5.07
C GLU A 202 14.77 -4.18 -5.31
N LYS A 203 14.31 -3.39 -4.34
CA LYS A 203 13.07 -2.61 -4.42
C LYS A 203 13.21 -1.31 -3.65
N VAL A 204 12.76 -0.21 -4.25
CA VAL A 204 12.47 1.04 -3.56
C VAL A 204 11.01 1.36 -3.79
N TRP A 205 10.25 1.45 -2.72
CA TRP A 205 8.87 1.89 -2.71
C TRP A 205 8.79 3.27 -2.09
N LEU A 206 8.02 4.16 -2.73
CA LEU A 206 7.68 5.48 -2.21
C LEU A 206 6.16 5.62 -2.19
N ASN A 207 5.59 5.89 -1.02
CA ASN A 207 4.16 6.06 -0.79
C ASN A 207 3.30 4.90 -1.34
N GLY A 208 3.81 3.67 -1.23
CA GLY A 208 3.12 2.47 -1.72
C GLY A 208 3.29 2.19 -3.21
N THR A 209 4.07 3.00 -3.94
CA THR A 209 4.39 2.80 -5.36
C THR A 209 5.82 2.27 -5.52
N LEU A 210 6.00 1.19 -6.29
CA LEU A 210 7.33 0.66 -6.63
C LEU A 210 8.00 1.58 -7.65
N ILE A 211 9.08 2.24 -7.25
CA ILE A 211 9.77 3.24 -8.08
C ILE A 211 11.15 2.79 -8.57
N GLN A 212 11.80 1.84 -7.90
CA GLN A 212 13.03 1.19 -8.37
C GLN A 212 12.89 -0.32 -8.20
N GLU A 213 13.46 -1.09 -9.11
CA GLU A 213 13.46 -2.55 -9.04
C GLU A 213 14.74 -3.12 -9.65
N ASN A 214 15.45 -3.94 -8.87
CA ASN A 214 16.70 -4.62 -9.25
C ASN A 214 17.78 -3.69 -9.83
N VAL A 215 17.98 -2.51 -9.22
CA VAL A 215 19.02 -1.57 -9.63
C VAL A 215 20.35 -2.02 -9.06
N GLU A 216 21.25 -2.47 -9.92
CA GLU A 216 22.62 -2.81 -9.57
C GLU A 216 23.49 -1.55 -9.49
N VAL A 217 24.30 -1.43 -8.45
CA VAL A 217 25.18 -0.27 -8.20
C VAL A 217 26.62 -0.75 -8.13
N THR A 218 27.44 -0.34 -9.11
CA THR A 218 28.77 -0.92 -9.32
C THR A 218 29.86 -0.32 -8.43
N GLY A 219 29.53 0.68 -7.60
CA GLY A 219 30.41 1.33 -6.64
C GLY A 219 29.75 2.52 -5.94
N PRO A 220 30.47 3.25 -5.07
CA PRO A 220 29.89 4.36 -4.30
C PRO A 220 29.30 5.46 -5.22
N THR A 221 28.17 6.03 -4.80
CA THR A 221 27.54 7.17 -5.44
C THR A 221 28.28 8.46 -5.09
N ARG A 222 28.06 9.53 -5.86
CA ARG A 222 28.67 10.83 -5.59
C ARG A 222 28.36 11.28 -4.16
N ALA A 223 29.31 11.98 -3.54
CA ALA A 223 29.23 12.47 -2.16
C ALA A 223 29.10 11.37 -1.08
N SER A 224 29.42 10.11 -1.40
CA SER A 224 29.71 9.09 -0.40
C SER A 224 30.83 9.55 0.54
N VAL A 225 30.72 9.20 1.81
CA VAL A 225 31.79 9.47 2.80
C VAL A 225 32.94 8.46 2.72
N TYR A 226 32.76 7.39 1.94
CA TYR A 226 33.75 6.34 1.72
C TYR A 226 33.92 6.08 0.22
N ASP A 227 35.16 6.13 -0.25
CA ASP A 227 35.50 5.86 -1.67
C ASP A 227 35.72 4.37 -1.97
N ASP A 228 35.74 3.52 -0.94
CA ASP A 228 35.88 2.07 -1.07
C ASP A 228 34.52 1.35 -1.02
N GLU A 229 34.50 0.03 -1.25
CA GLU A 229 33.33 -0.82 -1.01
C GLU A 229 33.62 -1.85 0.09
N LYS A 230 32.64 -2.13 0.95
CA LYS A 230 32.75 -3.05 2.08
C LYS A 230 31.47 -3.88 2.24
N PRO A 231 31.56 -5.10 2.83
CA PRO A 231 30.38 -5.94 3.05
C PRO A 231 29.41 -5.35 4.09
N ILE A 232 29.89 -4.47 4.98
CA ILE A 232 29.07 -3.78 5.99
C ILE A 232 29.44 -2.30 6.10
N GLY A 233 28.49 -1.47 6.54
CA GLY A 233 28.71 -0.05 6.87
C GLY A 233 27.49 0.59 7.54
N PRO A 234 27.57 1.82 8.06
CA PRO A 234 26.45 2.49 8.72
C PRO A 234 25.40 2.97 7.70
N LEU A 235 24.15 3.14 8.13
CA LEU A 235 23.22 4.01 7.39
C LEU A 235 23.60 5.46 7.70
N MET A 236 23.76 6.27 6.66
CA MET A 236 24.01 7.71 6.77
C MET A 236 22.82 8.50 6.24
N ILE A 237 22.42 9.54 6.95
CA ILE A 237 21.48 10.55 6.47
C ILE A 237 22.23 11.85 6.23
N GLN A 238 22.14 12.37 5.00
CA GLN A 238 22.85 13.56 4.58
C GLN A 238 22.24 14.82 5.21
N GLY A 239 23.06 15.60 5.93
CA GLY A 239 22.59 16.75 6.72
C GLY A 239 23.04 18.14 6.24
N ASP A 240 23.79 18.25 5.15
CA ASP A 240 24.48 19.48 4.72
C ASP A 240 23.76 20.30 3.62
N HIS A 241 22.72 19.76 2.99
CA HIS A 241 22.06 20.39 1.83
C HIS A 241 20.78 21.16 2.18
N GLY A 242 19.92 20.59 3.02
CA GLY A 242 18.61 21.18 3.33
C GLY A 242 17.93 20.55 4.54
N ALA A 243 16.83 21.17 4.96
CA ALA A 243 16.04 20.67 6.09
C ALA A 243 15.28 19.39 5.71
N VAL A 244 15.30 18.40 6.58
CA VAL A 244 14.56 17.14 6.44
C VAL A 244 14.15 16.66 7.83
N ALA A 245 12.94 16.14 7.96
CA ALA A 245 12.48 15.50 9.18
C ALA A 245 12.22 14.02 8.94
N LEU A 246 12.51 13.18 9.94
CA LEU A 246 12.37 11.73 9.87
C LEU A 246 11.62 11.23 11.11
N LYS A 247 10.78 10.21 10.90
CA LYS A 247 10.12 9.47 11.99
C LYS A 247 9.88 8.02 11.57
N ASN A 248 9.40 7.21 12.51
CA ASN A 248 9.02 5.81 12.26
C ASN A 248 10.12 4.98 11.58
N ILE A 249 11.38 5.22 11.94
CA ILE A 249 12.53 4.53 11.34
C ILE A 249 12.57 3.08 11.83
N LYS A 250 12.34 2.16 10.92
CA LYS A 250 12.18 0.72 11.17
C LYS A 250 13.07 -0.07 10.24
N TYR A 251 13.73 -1.10 10.76
CA TYR A 251 14.66 -1.88 9.94
C TYR A 251 14.71 -3.35 10.30
N LYS A 252 15.14 -4.16 9.32
CA LYS A 252 15.57 -5.55 9.47
C LYS A 252 16.94 -5.71 8.85
N LEU A 253 17.81 -6.43 9.52
CA LEU A 253 19.17 -6.73 9.06
C LEU A 253 19.24 -8.21 8.70
N TYR A 254 19.87 -8.52 7.56
CA TYR A 254 19.96 -9.89 7.06
C TYR A 254 21.43 -10.34 6.97
N PRO A 255 21.92 -11.17 7.90
CA PRO A 255 23.29 -11.70 7.86
C PRO A 255 23.52 -12.78 6.77
N ASN A 256 22.69 -12.85 5.74
CA ASN A 256 22.64 -13.90 4.70
C ASN A 256 22.21 -15.30 5.17
N SER A 257 21.47 -15.40 6.28
CA SER A 257 20.90 -16.68 6.72
C SER A 257 19.69 -17.05 5.86
N LYS A 258 19.53 -18.35 5.53
CA LYS A 258 18.39 -18.87 4.78
C LYS A 258 17.84 -20.14 5.40
N VAL A 259 16.54 -20.32 5.28
CA VAL A 259 15.88 -21.60 5.52
C VAL A 259 16.05 -22.44 4.25
N SER A 260 16.31 -23.72 4.41
CA SER A 260 16.43 -24.64 3.26
C SER A 260 15.69 -25.93 3.53
N LEU A 261 15.22 -26.57 2.47
CA LEU A 261 14.59 -27.89 2.53
C LEU A 261 15.61 -28.94 2.08
N THR A 262 15.72 -30.04 2.82
CA THR A 262 16.55 -31.20 2.47
C THR A 262 15.76 -32.50 2.62
N ASP A 263 16.29 -33.58 2.06
CA ASP A 263 15.76 -34.93 2.25
C ASP A 263 14.28 -35.05 1.82
N ILE A 264 13.91 -34.36 0.73
CA ILE A 264 12.52 -34.22 0.30
C ILE A 264 12.06 -35.48 -0.45
N THR A 265 10.92 -36.01 -0.04
CA THR A 265 10.20 -37.09 -0.71
C THR A 265 8.82 -36.59 -1.10
N LEU A 266 8.42 -36.82 -2.36
CA LEU A 266 7.08 -36.56 -2.88
C LEU A 266 6.31 -37.87 -2.99
N LYS A 267 5.15 -37.94 -2.33
CA LYS A 267 4.10 -38.93 -2.56
C LYS A 267 2.95 -38.30 -3.34
N GLU A 268 2.48 -38.99 -4.36
CA GLU A 268 1.34 -38.58 -5.17
C GLU A 268 0.15 -39.51 -4.97
N TYR A 269 -1.06 -38.93 -4.93
CA TYR A 269 -2.33 -39.65 -4.79
C TYR A 269 -3.34 -39.14 -5.81
N GLU A 270 -4.27 -40.00 -6.25
CA GLU A 270 -5.42 -39.55 -7.06
C GLU A 270 -6.40 -38.72 -6.22
N SER A 271 -6.83 -37.58 -6.77
CA SER A 271 -7.83 -36.71 -6.14
C SER A 271 -8.59 -35.85 -7.14
N ASP A 272 -9.90 -36.05 -7.23
CA ASP A 272 -10.88 -35.19 -7.90
C ASP A 272 -11.70 -34.36 -6.89
N SER A 273 -11.41 -34.48 -5.59
CA SER A 273 -12.15 -33.83 -4.51
C SER A 273 -11.57 -32.47 -4.17
N THR A 274 -12.44 -31.49 -3.89
CA THR A 274 -12.03 -30.18 -3.38
C THR A 274 -11.43 -30.26 -1.97
N VAL A 275 -11.78 -31.28 -1.19
CA VAL A 275 -11.27 -31.45 0.18
C VAL A 275 -10.14 -32.47 0.24
N ILE A 276 -9.15 -32.19 1.08
CA ILE A 276 -8.05 -33.09 1.41
C ILE A 276 -8.60 -34.21 2.30
N VAL A 277 -8.67 -35.40 1.72
CA VAL A 277 -9.11 -36.62 2.43
C VAL A 277 -7.96 -37.23 3.24
N ASN A 278 -8.30 -38.16 4.14
CA ASN A 278 -7.30 -38.89 4.91
C ASN A 278 -6.41 -39.75 3.97
N LEU A 279 -5.16 -39.31 3.77
CA LEU A 279 -4.20 -39.93 2.86
C LEU A 279 -3.77 -41.33 3.32
N ALA A 280 -3.91 -41.67 4.60
CA ALA A 280 -3.57 -43.02 5.09
C ALA A 280 -4.43 -44.13 4.45
N ASN A 281 -5.62 -43.77 3.93
CA ASN A 281 -6.55 -44.69 3.28
C ASN A 281 -6.43 -44.67 1.74
N LYS A 282 -5.48 -43.91 1.17
CA LYS A 282 -5.30 -43.77 -0.27
C LYS A 282 -4.09 -44.57 -0.74
N THR A 283 -4.21 -45.16 -1.94
CA THR A 283 -3.08 -45.80 -2.61
C THR A 283 -2.13 -44.74 -3.16
N VAL A 284 -0.84 -44.90 -2.88
CA VAL A 284 0.22 -44.06 -3.45
C VAL A 284 0.36 -44.38 -4.94
N VAL A 285 0.19 -43.37 -5.79
CA VAL A 285 0.38 -43.45 -7.25
C VAL A 285 1.87 -43.51 -7.58
N ARG A 286 2.64 -42.65 -6.93
CA ARG A 286 4.09 -42.51 -7.13
C ARG A 286 4.75 -41.98 -5.87
N GLU A 287 5.95 -42.46 -5.59
CA GLU A 287 6.84 -41.95 -4.54
C GLU A 287 8.24 -41.72 -5.12
N ILE A 288 8.76 -40.50 -5.00
CA ILE A 288 10.09 -40.13 -5.50
C ILE A 288 10.82 -39.21 -4.53
N SER A 289 12.15 -39.30 -4.49
CA SER A 289 12.99 -38.28 -3.87
C SER A 289 13.19 -37.10 -4.82
N THR A 290 13.26 -35.89 -4.27
CA THR A 290 13.42 -34.65 -5.03
C THR A 290 14.21 -33.63 -4.22
N ASP A 291 14.73 -32.61 -4.87
CA ASP A 291 15.44 -31.48 -4.28
C ASP A 291 14.56 -30.21 -4.20
N SER A 292 13.32 -30.28 -4.70
CA SER A 292 12.46 -29.12 -4.85
C SER A 292 10.99 -29.47 -4.60
N VAL A 293 10.22 -28.44 -4.27
CA VAL A 293 8.77 -28.54 -4.11
C VAL A 293 8.11 -27.68 -5.18
N ALA A 294 7.25 -28.28 -6.02
CA ALA A 294 6.64 -27.56 -7.13
C ALA A 294 5.28 -28.16 -7.54
N ALA A 295 4.28 -27.30 -7.78
CA ALA A 295 2.97 -27.71 -8.25
C ALA A 295 3.00 -28.50 -9.58
N THR A 296 4.00 -28.23 -10.43
CA THR A 296 4.20 -28.85 -11.74
C THR A 296 4.64 -30.32 -11.69
N MET A 297 4.93 -30.85 -10.49
CA MET A 297 5.35 -32.24 -10.31
C MET A 297 4.21 -33.26 -10.42
N ALA A 298 2.96 -32.80 -10.50
CA ALA A 298 1.79 -33.66 -10.66
C ALA A 298 1.85 -34.44 -11.98
N SER A 299 1.76 -35.76 -11.91
CA SER A 299 1.97 -36.65 -13.06
C SER A 299 0.69 -36.97 -13.84
N GLY A 300 0.85 -37.24 -15.14
CA GLY A 300 -0.24 -37.64 -16.04
C GLY A 300 -0.81 -36.50 -16.89
N ASN A 301 -1.65 -36.87 -17.86
CA ASN A 301 -2.39 -35.91 -18.68
C ASN A 301 -3.60 -35.39 -17.89
N ASN A 302 -3.79 -34.08 -17.84
CA ASN A 302 -4.86 -33.43 -17.07
C ASN A 302 -4.87 -33.87 -15.59
N PRO A 303 -3.77 -33.68 -14.85
CA PRO A 303 -3.63 -34.28 -13.53
C PRO A 303 -4.60 -33.68 -12.51
N GLN A 304 -5.33 -34.57 -11.83
CA GLN A 304 -6.13 -34.27 -10.64
C GLN A 304 -5.55 -35.09 -9.46
N LYS A 305 -4.68 -34.46 -8.68
CA LYS A 305 -3.76 -35.16 -7.76
C LYS A 305 -3.65 -34.44 -6.42
N ILE A 306 -3.33 -35.19 -5.37
CA ILE A 306 -2.73 -34.65 -4.15
C ILE A 306 -1.23 -34.93 -4.18
N LEU A 307 -0.43 -33.87 -4.02
CA LEU A 307 1.01 -33.94 -3.83
C LEU A 307 1.32 -33.77 -2.33
N GLN A 308 2.00 -34.74 -1.74
CA GLN A 308 2.47 -34.71 -0.36
C GLN A 308 3.99 -34.71 -0.36
N TYR A 309 4.58 -33.57 -0.02
CA TYR A 309 6.01 -33.44 0.20
C TYR A 309 6.31 -33.63 1.68
N THR A 310 7.33 -34.42 2.00
CA THR A 310 7.88 -34.58 3.35
C THR A 310 9.39 -34.44 3.31
N GLY A 311 9.99 -33.80 4.30
CA GLY A 311 11.44 -33.69 4.39
C GLY A 311 11.89 -32.96 5.65
N MET A 312 13.11 -32.43 5.64
CA MET A 312 13.67 -31.64 6.73
C MET A 312 13.80 -30.18 6.31
N MET A 313 13.49 -29.28 7.23
CA MET A 313 13.69 -27.84 7.12
C MET A 313 14.88 -27.46 8.01
N ASN A 314 15.92 -26.85 7.43
CA ASN A 314 17.07 -26.35 8.17
C ASN A 314 16.79 -24.92 8.63
N ILE A 315 16.74 -24.74 9.95
CA ILE A 315 16.47 -23.49 10.62
C ILE A 315 17.79 -22.88 11.11
N PRO A 316 18.20 -21.71 10.59
CA PRO A 316 19.49 -21.11 10.93
C PRO A 316 19.52 -20.49 12.35
N GLU A 317 18.41 -19.92 12.81
CA GLU A 317 18.33 -19.21 14.09
C GLU A 317 17.03 -19.56 14.83
N SER A 318 17.06 -19.60 16.16
CA SER A 318 15.86 -19.91 16.94
C SER A 318 14.97 -18.68 17.05
N GLY A 319 13.66 -18.84 16.86
CA GLY A 319 12.69 -17.74 16.99
C GLY A 319 11.39 -18.00 16.24
N ASP A 320 10.63 -16.93 16.01
CA ASP A 320 9.36 -17.00 15.30
C ASP A 320 9.59 -16.98 13.79
N TYR A 321 9.04 -17.96 13.09
CA TYR A 321 9.05 -18.06 11.63
C TYR A 321 7.65 -17.86 11.07
N LEU A 322 7.52 -16.97 10.09
CA LEU A 322 6.29 -16.72 9.37
C LEU A 322 6.33 -17.48 8.04
N PHE A 323 5.29 -18.25 7.76
CA PHE A 323 5.09 -18.97 6.51
C PHE A 323 3.91 -18.37 5.76
N ASP A 324 4.07 -18.14 4.46
CA ASP A 324 3.02 -17.65 3.55
C ASP A 324 2.83 -18.69 2.45
N TYR A 325 1.74 -19.46 2.53
CA TYR A 325 1.38 -20.52 1.61
C TYR A 325 0.10 -20.16 0.87
N ARG A 326 0.18 -19.90 -0.44
CA ARG A 326 -0.97 -19.50 -1.26
C ARG A 326 -1.22 -20.48 -2.39
N ILE A 327 -2.48 -20.74 -2.68
CA ILE A 327 -2.90 -21.74 -3.66
C ILE A 327 -3.55 -21.07 -4.87
N ASN A 328 -3.14 -21.44 -6.07
CA ASN A 328 -3.79 -21.06 -7.30
C ASN A 328 -4.89 -22.06 -7.66
N VAL A 329 -6.03 -21.95 -6.97
CA VAL A 329 -7.22 -22.81 -7.13
C VAL A 329 -6.95 -24.25 -6.66
N GLY A 330 -7.38 -24.55 -5.44
CA GLY A 330 -7.21 -25.86 -4.82
C GLY A 330 -7.06 -25.80 -3.30
N GLY A 331 -6.60 -26.90 -2.72
CA GLY A 331 -6.38 -27.00 -1.28
C GLY A 331 -4.90 -27.12 -0.93
N GLY A 332 -4.55 -26.82 0.32
CA GLY A 332 -3.21 -27.10 0.81
C GLY A 332 -3.06 -27.08 2.33
N LEU A 333 -2.10 -27.83 2.84
CA LEU A 333 -1.73 -27.85 4.27
C LEU A 333 -0.22 -27.68 4.41
N LEU A 334 0.22 -26.89 5.36
CA LEU A 334 1.61 -26.86 5.83
C LEU A 334 1.66 -27.36 7.27
N ILE A 335 2.38 -28.45 7.48
CA ILE A 335 2.61 -29.06 8.78
C ILE A 335 4.11 -28.98 9.07
N ILE A 336 4.48 -28.50 10.24
CA ILE A 336 5.87 -28.41 10.68
C ILE A 336 5.97 -29.08 12.04
N ASP A 337 6.89 -30.03 12.16
CA ASP A 337 6.95 -31.00 13.25
C ASP A 337 5.65 -31.83 13.34
N LYS A 338 4.75 -31.45 14.25
CA LYS A 338 3.43 -32.07 14.44
C LYS A 338 2.28 -31.07 14.34
N ASP A 339 2.59 -29.80 14.16
CA ASP A 339 1.60 -28.74 14.19
C ASP A 339 1.18 -28.38 12.77
N THR A 340 -0.13 -28.30 12.55
CA THR A 340 -0.67 -27.73 11.31
C THR A 340 -0.53 -26.21 11.39
N VAL A 341 0.48 -25.67 10.72
CA VAL A 341 0.80 -24.24 10.72
C VAL A 341 -0.14 -23.48 9.80
N ILE A 342 -0.50 -24.05 8.65
CA ILE A 342 -1.45 -23.46 7.69
C ILE A 342 -2.43 -24.55 7.24
N ASN A 343 -3.72 -24.22 7.26
CA ASN A 343 -4.79 -25.10 6.79
C ASN A 343 -5.69 -24.38 5.78
N LEU A 344 -5.44 -24.64 4.49
CA LEU A 344 -6.25 -24.22 3.36
C LEU A 344 -6.97 -25.42 2.74
N ASN A 345 -7.68 -26.20 3.56
CA ASN A 345 -8.52 -27.29 3.04
C ASN A 345 -9.74 -26.73 2.29
N GLY A 346 -10.07 -27.29 1.13
CA GLY A 346 -11.14 -26.80 0.24
C GLY A 346 -10.58 -26.23 -1.05
N ASP A 347 -11.30 -25.24 -1.61
CA ASP A 347 -10.96 -24.59 -2.87
C ASP A 347 -10.61 -23.11 -2.64
N HIS A 348 -9.31 -22.82 -2.57
CA HIS A 348 -8.71 -21.53 -2.26
C HIS A 348 -7.99 -20.93 -3.47
N ARG A 349 -7.90 -19.61 -3.52
CA ARG A 349 -7.32 -18.79 -4.58
C ARG A 349 -6.10 -18.03 -4.08
N LEU A 350 -5.27 -17.50 -4.98
CA LEU A 350 -4.04 -16.78 -4.58
C LEU A 350 -4.29 -15.52 -3.74
N GLY A 351 -5.52 -15.00 -3.77
CA GLY A 351 -5.94 -13.88 -2.94
C GLY A 351 -6.30 -14.27 -1.50
N ASP A 352 -6.53 -15.56 -1.23
CA ASP A 352 -6.87 -16.05 0.10
C ASP A 352 -5.61 -16.08 0.98
N LEU A 353 -5.75 -15.64 2.23
CA LEU A 353 -4.63 -15.58 3.17
C LEU A 353 -4.31 -16.98 3.70
N GLY A 354 -3.12 -17.49 3.40
CA GLY A 354 -2.56 -18.68 4.03
C GLY A 354 -1.29 -18.32 4.80
N VAL A 355 -1.43 -17.63 5.93
CA VAL A 355 -0.28 -17.22 6.75
C VAL A 355 -0.32 -17.92 8.10
N GLY A 356 0.82 -18.42 8.55
CA GLY A 356 0.97 -19.04 9.86
C GLY A 356 2.33 -18.75 10.48
N VAL A 357 2.35 -18.52 11.79
CA VAL A 357 3.59 -18.27 12.55
C VAL A 357 3.88 -19.47 13.44
N LYS A 358 5.13 -19.93 13.44
CA LYS A 358 5.58 -21.02 14.31
C LYS A 358 6.93 -20.67 14.93
N LYS A 359 7.02 -20.81 16.24
CA LYS A 359 8.30 -20.75 16.96
C LYS A 359 9.11 -22.02 16.70
N LEU A 360 10.33 -21.87 16.20
CA LEU A 360 11.24 -22.95 15.83
C LEU A 360 12.60 -22.77 16.52
N ASN A 361 13.28 -23.88 16.77
CA ASN A 361 14.65 -23.88 17.26
C ASN A 361 15.62 -24.11 16.10
N THR A 362 16.84 -23.59 16.23
CA THR A 362 17.94 -23.81 15.29
C THR A 362 18.17 -25.32 15.09
N GLY A 363 18.38 -25.74 13.84
CA GLY A 363 18.62 -27.14 13.49
C GLY A 363 17.63 -27.66 12.46
N LYS A 364 17.52 -28.99 12.38
CA LYS A 364 16.64 -29.68 11.41
C LYS A 364 15.27 -29.95 12.03
N VAL A 365 14.21 -29.49 11.37
CA VAL A 365 12.81 -29.72 11.77
C VAL A 365 12.07 -30.44 10.67
N PRO A 366 11.35 -31.55 10.93
CA PRO A 366 10.58 -32.22 9.88
C PRO A 366 9.43 -31.33 9.40
N PHE A 367 9.13 -31.37 8.10
CA PHE A 367 8.00 -30.68 7.51
C PHE A 367 7.20 -31.62 6.61
N GLN A 368 5.92 -31.28 6.44
CA GLN A 368 5.04 -31.87 5.46
C GLN A 368 4.22 -30.76 4.78
N LEU A 369 4.27 -30.73 3.45
CA LEU A 369 3.48 -29.83 2.62
C LEU A 369 2.53 -30.65 1.75
N ILE A 370 1.24 -30.35 1.81
CA ILE A 370 0.21 -30.98 0.99
C ILE A 370 -0.35 -29.95 0.03
N TYR A 371 -0.44 -30.31 -1.25
CA TYR A 371 -1.13 -29.54 -2.29
C TYR A 371 -2.18 -30.42 -2.97
N ASN A 372 -3.44 -30.00 -2.94
CA ASN A 372 -4.57 -30.67 -3.57
C ASN A 372 -4.96 -29.97 -4.88
N LYS A 373 -4.41 -30.49 -5.97
CA LYS A 373 -4.71 -30.07 -7.34
C LYS A 373 -5.95 -30.81 -7.83
N HIS A 374 -7.13 -30.38 -7.40
CA HIS A 374 -8.38 -31.04 -7.77
C HIS A 374 -8.88 -30.66 -9.18
N LEU A 375 -8.48 -29.51 -9.74
CA LEU A 375 -8.79 -29.13 -11.13
C LEU A 375 -7.63 -29.46 -12.07
N PHE A 376 -7.92 -30.05 -13.22
CA PHE A 376 -6.87 -30.41 -14.17
C PHE A 376 -6.23 -29.21 -14.89
N TRP A 377 -7.03 -28.18 -15.20
CA TRP A 377 -6.65 -27.03 -16.05
C TRP A 377 -6.06 -25.84 -15.29
N ARG A 378 -6.02 -25.92 -13.95
CA ARG A 378 -5.40 -24.91 -13.07
C ARG A 378 -4.39 -25.58 -12.16
N GLN A 379 -3.30 -24.85 -11.89
CA GLN A 379 -2.31 -25.28 -10.92
C GLN A 379 -1.49 -24.11 -10.40
N GLY A 380 -1.00 -24.27 -9.19
CA GLY A 380 0.13 -23.50 -8.70
C GLY A 380 0.04 -23.21 -7.21
N PHE A 381 1.18 -22.99 -6.58
CA PHE A 381 1.23 -22.47 -5.22
C PHE A 381 2.55 -21.74 -4.96
N SER A 382 2.51 -20.68 -4.14
CA SER A 382 3.71 -20.14 -3.48
C SER A 382 3.81 -20.70 -2.08
N LEU A 383 5.02 -21.06 -1.65
CA LEU A 383 5.39 -21.22 -0.26
C LEU A 383 6.60 -20.33 0.04
N GLU A 384 6.44 -19.35 0.91
CA GLU A 384 7.50 -18.43 1.35
C GLU A 384 7.71 -18.52 2.86
N VAL A 385 8.90 -18.17 3.31
CA VAL A 385 9.27 -18.14 4.73
C VAL A 385 10.05 -16.88 5.07
N GLU A 386 9.80 -16.34 6.26
CA GLU A 386 10.56 -15.26 6.90
C GLU A 386 10.90 -15.69 8.35
N GLY A 387 12.04 -15.23 8.89
CA GLY A 387 12.48 -15.59 10.23
C GLY A 387 13.54 -14.64 10.81
N PRO A 388 14.05 -14.92 12.02
CA PRO A 388 15.14 -14.14 12.61
C PRO A 388 16.37 -14.16 11.70
N GLY A 389 16.83 -12.98 11.26
CA GLY A 389 17.96 -12.83 10.33
C GLY A 389 17.74 -13.43 8.93
N VAL A 390 16.51 -13.87 8.61
CA VAL A 390 16.16 -14.52 7.34
C VAL A 390 15.18 -13.63 6.59
N GLN A 391 15.64 -13.02 5.50
CA GLN A 391 14.77 -12.30 4.58
C GLN A 391 13.71 -13.22 4.00
N LYS A 392 12.51 -12.69 3.77
CA LYS A 392 11.42 -13.45 3.14
C LYS A 392 11.87 -14.02 1.79
N HIS A 393 11.78 -15.33 1.61
CA HIS A 393 12.15 -15.99 0.36
C HIS A 393 11.31 -17.26 0.11
N ALA A 394 11.29 -17.69 -1.15
CA ALA A 394 10.59 -18.88 -1.59
C ALA A 394 11.27 -20.18 -1.11
N LEU A 395 10.45 -21.12 -0.64
CA LEU A 395 10.80 -22.53 -0.40
C LEU A 395 10.27 -23.47 -1.51
N HIS A 396 9.68 -22.91 -2.56
CA HIS A 396 9.15 -23.62 -3.72
C HIS A 396 10.01 -23.31 -4.95
N ALA A 397 9.97 -24.20 -5.95
CA ALA A 397 10.60 -23.93 -7.24
C ALA A 397 9.87 -22.78 -7.97
N PRO A 398 10.56 -21.93 -8.74
CA PRO A 398 9.93 -20.87 -9.53
C PRO A 398 8.82 -21.37 -10.47
N SER A 399 8.92 -22.62 -10.96
CA SER A 399 7.90 -23.25 -11.81
C SER A 399 6.60 -23.61 -11.07
N SER A 400 6.56 -23.54 -9.74
CA SER A 400 5.36 -23.87 -8.95
C SER A 400 4.26 -22.82 -9.11
N LEU A 401 4.62 -21.57 -9.35
CA LEU A 401 3.67 -20.53 -9.75
C LEU A 401 3.92 -20.19 -11.20
N ASP A 402 2.97 -20.58 -12.05
CA ASP A 402 2.91 -20.01 -13.38
C ASP A 402 2.36 -18.58 -13.28
N HIS A 403 3.26 -17.60 -13.23
CA HIS A 403 2.90 -16.18 -13.30
C HIS A 403 2.19 -15.83 -14.62
N THR A 404 2.27 -16.67 -15.65
CA THR A 404 1.57 -16.48 -16.92
C THR A 404 0.13 -17.00 -16.90
N GLY A 405 -0.24 -17.79 -15.87
CA GLY A 405 -1.48 -18.56 -15.84
C GLY A 405 -2.69 -17.87 -15.22
N LEU A 406 -2.54 -16.72 -14.55
CA LEU A 406 -3.66 -15.99 -13.92
C LEU A 406 -3.90 -14.63 -14.60
N GLY A 407 -4.18 -14.67 -15.90
CA GLY A 407 -4.41 -13.45 -16.67
C GLY A 407 -3.12 -12.63 -16.82
N GLY A 408 -1.98 -13.31 -16.95
CA GLY A 408 -0.70 -12.72 -17.31
C GLY A 408 -0.76 -12.14 -18.72
N PHE A 409 -1.48 -11.05 -18.84
CA PHE A 409 -1.40 -10.13 -19.95
C PHE A 409 0.07 -9.78 -20.09
N LYS A 410 0.63 -10.11 -21.24
CA LYS A 410 1.96 -9.64 -21.56
C LYS A 410 1.91 -8.11 -21.62
N PRO A 411 3.04 -7.38 -21.50
CA PRO A 411 3.02 -5.93 -21.63
C PRO A 411 2.29 -5.44 -22.89
N GLU A 412 2.36 -6.20 -24.00
CA GLU A 412 1.61 -5.94 -25.23
C GLU A 412 0.08 -6.08 -25.14
N ASP A 413 -0.43 -6.75 -24.11
CA ASP A 413 -1.84 -6.96 -23.85
C ASP A 413 -2.47 -5.83 -22.99
N ILE A 414 -1.65 -4.91 -22.45
CA ILE A 414 -2.14 -3.80 -21.63
C ILE A 414 -2.93 -2.82 -22.49
N ILE A 415 -4.20 -2.59 -22.14
CA ILE A 415 -5.08 -1.66 -22.82
C ILE A 415 -5.20 -0.37 -22.01
N MET A 416 -4.34 0.59 -22.35
CA MET A 416 -4.35 1.93 -21.77
C MET A 416 -5.40 2.83 -22.43
N VAL A 417 -6.23 3.47 -21.60
CA VAL A 417 -7.03 4.62 -22.00
C VAL A 417 -6.16 5.86 -21.87
N ASN A 418 -5.91 6.52 -22.99
CA ASN A 418 -5.08 7.72 -23.05
C ASN A 418 -5.93 8.98 -23.08
N VAL A 419 -5.37 10.07 -22.56
CA VAL A 419 -5.96 11.41 -22.62
C VAL A 419 -5.10 12.24 -23.56
N ALA A 420 -5.73 12.87 -24.55
CA ALA A 420 -5.08 13.78 -25.47
C ALA A 420 -5.46 15.22 -25.11
N ASP A 421 -6.18 15.91 -26.00
CA ASP A 421 -6.45 17.35 -25.89
C ASP A 421 -7.73 17.70 -25.11
N GLU A 422 -8.60 16.73 -24.87
CA GLU A 422 -9.85 16.90 -24.11
C GLU A 422 -9.97 15.89 -22.97
N ALA A 423 -10.79 16.20 -21.97
CA ALA A 423 -11.00 15.30 -20.85
C ALA A 423 -11.73 14.01 -21.27
N VAL A 424 -11.30 12.88 -20.72
CA VAL A 424 -11.86 11.55 -21.00
C VAL A 424 -12.61 11.04 -19.78
N LEU A 425 -13.83 10.54 -19.98
CA LEU A 425 -14.65 9.97 -18.91
C LEU A 425 -14.79 8.46 -19.10
N GLN A 426 -14.18 7.68 -18.21
CA GLN A 426 -14.22 6.22 -18.25
C GLN A 426 -15.04 5.68 -17.08
N ARG A 427 -16.20 5.07 -17.35
CA ARG A 427 -16.93 4.31 -16.33
C ARG A 427 -16.26 2.97 -16.09
N SER A 428 -16.13 2.58 -14.83
CA SER A 428 -15.41 1.37 -14.45
C SER A 428 -15.90 0.85 -13.10
N PHE A 429 -15.56 -0.41 -12.81
CA PHE A 429 -15.52 -0.87 -11.43
C PHE A 429 -14.16 -0.53 -10.84
N LEU A 430 -14.13 0.03 -9.64
CA LEU A 430 -12.89 0.40 -8.97
C LEU A 430 -12.76 -0.35 -7.65
N LEU A 431 -11.56 -0.87 -7.39
CA LEU A 431 -11.23 -1.36 -6.06
C LEU A 431 -10.83 -0.16 -5.18
N PHE A 432 -11.58 0.06 -4.11
CA PHE A 432 -11.38 1.15 -3.18
C PHE A 432 -11.44 0.63 -1.74
N ASN A 433 -10.34 0.77 -1.00
CA ASN A 433 -10.18 0.23 0.37
C ASN A 433 -10.58 -1.25 0.50
N GLY A 434 -10.18 -2.06 -0.48
CA GLY A 434 -10.50 -3.50 -0.54
C GLY A 434 -11.92 -3.83 -1.00
N VAL A 435 -12.77 -2.83 -1.25
CA VAL A 435 -14.16 -3.01 -1.69
C VAL A 435 -14.31 -2.61 -3.15
N LYS A 436 -14.98 -3.45 -3.94
CA LYS A 436 -15.32 -3.15 -5.34
C LYS A 436 -16.49 -2.18 -5.40
N ARG A 437 -16.24 -0.98 -5.90
CA ARG A 437 -17.24 0.05 -6.19
C ARG A 437 -17.70 -0.08 -7.64
N THR A 438 -19.02 -0.14 -7.85
CA THR A 438 -19.59 -0.53 -9.15
C THR A 438 -20.13 0.63 -9.98
N HIS A 439 -20.32 1.81 -9.39
CA HIS A 439 -20.88 2.98 -10.05
C HIS A 439 -19.84 4.11 -10.10
N CYS A 440 -18.64 3.79 -10.56
CA CYS A 440 -17.55 4.75 -10.62
C CYS A 440 -17.40 5.35 -12.01
N ILE A 441 -16.89 6.57 -12.03
CA ILE A 441 -16.40 7.23 -13.23
C ILE A 441 -15.02 7.82 -12.94
N SER A 442 -14.07 7.54 -13.82
CA SER A 442 -12.73 8.11 -13.79
C SER A 442 -12.65 9.20 -14.85
N VAL A 443 -12.12 10.35 -14.47
CA VAL A 443 -12.00 11.54 -15.32
C VAL A 443 -10.52 11.81 -15.54
N GLY A 444 -10.10 11.65 -16.79
CA GLY A 444 -8.76 11.95 -17.27
C GLY A 444 -8.74 13.35 -17.84
N THR A 445 -7.69 14.14 -17.59
CA THR A 445 -7.59 15.52 -18.07
C THR A 445 -6.29 15.74 -18.86
N PRO A 446 -6.27 16.65 -19.84
CA PRO A 446 -5.08 16.93 -20.66
C PRO A 446 -3.85 17.39 -19.85
N GLN A 447 -4.08 17.93 -18.65
CA GLN A 447 -3.01 18.36 -17.75
C GLN A 447 -2.27 17.17 -17.10
N GLY A 448 -2.73 15.93 -17.31
CA GLY A 448 -2.16 14.73 -16.71
C GLY A 448 -2.52 14.59 -15.23
N ILE A 449 -3.61 15.21 -14.78
CA ILE A 449 -4.13 15.14 -13.41
C ILE A 449 -5.54 14.55 -13.47
N HIS A 450 -5.80 13.52 -12.69
CA HIS A 450 -6.94 12.63 -12.89
C HIS A 450 -7.64 12.37 -11.57
N PHE A 451 -8.92 12.01 -11.64
CA PHE A 451 -9.67 11.63 -10.45
C PHE A 451 -10.73 10.58 -10.74
N SER A 452 -11.17 9.88 -9.70
CA SER A 452 -12.25 8.91 -9.74
C SER A 452 -13.35 9.31 -8.78
N TYR A 453 -14.58 9.12 -9.20
CA TYR A 453 -15.77 9.62 -8.53
C TYR A 453 -16.84 8.51 -8.43
N ASP A 454 -17.44 8.35 -7.25
CA ASP A 454 -18.56 7.45 -6.98
C ASP A 454 -19.88 8.15 -7.28
N LEU A 455 -20.55 7.74 -8.36
CA LEU A 455 -21.81 8.32 -8.82
C LEU A 455 -22.99 7.97 -7.90
N THR A 456 -22.87 6.95 -7.05
CA THR A 456 -23.93 6.59 -6.09
C THR A 456 -23.88 7.50 -4.87
N ASN A 457 -22.67 7.83 -4.42
CA ASN A 457 -22.43 8.49 -3.13
C ASN A 457 -22.04 9.96 -3.25
N GLY A 458 -21.77 10.48 -4.46
CA GLY A 458 -21.30 11.86 -4.62
C GLY A 458 -19.88 12.07 -4.13
N ALA A 459 -19.05 11.02 -4.15
CA ALA A 459 -17.79 11.00 -3.42
C ALA A 459 -16.60 10.94 -4.35
N VAL A 460 -15.60 11.79 -4.10
CA VAL A 460 -14.29 11.63 -4.70
C VAL A 460 -13.61 10.42 -4.06
N LEU A 461 -13.14 9.49 -4.87
CA LEU A 461 -12.49 8.28 -4.41
C LEU A 461 -10.97 8.44 -4.41
N LYS A 462 -10.41 8.78 -5.57
CA LYS A 462 -8.96 8.86 -5.77
C LYS A 462 -8.60 10.03 -6.67
N VAL A 463 -7.42 10.59 -6.47
CA VAL A 463 -6.73 11.48 -7.41
C VAL A 463 -5.37 10.89 -7.76
N TRP A 464 -4.87 11.16 -8.96
CA TRP A 464 -3.54 10.76 -9.40
C TRP A 464 -3.05 11.63 -10.54
N ASP A 465 -1.77 11.53 -10.87
CA ASP A 465 -1.15 12.15 -12.03
C ASP A 465 -0.39 11.15 -12.89
N GLY A 466 -0.06 11.55 -14.12
CA GLY A 466 0.69 10.72 -15.07
C GLY A 466 -0.22 10.03 -16.08
N ALA A 467 -0.02 8.72 -16.29
CA ALA A 467 -0.87 7.96 -17.20
C ALA A 467 -2.28 7.80 -16.62
N PHE A 468 -3.29 7.87 -17.50
CA PHE A 468 -4.67 7.96 -17.05
C PHE A 468 -5.19 6.64 -16.48
N PHE A 469 -5.42 5.62 -17.31
CA PHE A 469 -6.22 4.49 -16.86
C PHE A 469 -5.92 3.21 -17.61
N ASP A 470 -5.68 2.14 -16.86
CA ASP A 470 -5.58 0.78 -17.39
C ASP A 470 -6.97 0.12 -17.37
N ALA A 471 -7.48 -0.22 -18.55
CA ALA A 471 -8.77 -0.86 -18.76
C ALA A 471 -8.64 -2.35 -19.12
N THR A 472 -7.46 -2.95 -18.98
CA THR A 472 -7.16 -4.31 -19.45
C THR A 472 -8.11 -5.34 -18.85
N GLU A 473 -8.29 -5.38 -17.53
CA GLU A 473 -9.19 -6.36 -16.90
C GLU A 473 -10.67 -6.18 -17.30
N MET A 474 -11.06 -4.98 -17.71
CA MET A 474 -12.42 -4.69 -18.16
C MET A 474 -12.66 -5.17 -19.59
N TRP A 475 -11.70 -4.97 -20.48
CA TRP A 475 -11.89 -5.12 -21.92
C TRP A 475 -11.28 -6.40 -22.48
N LEU A 476 -10.19 -6.88 -21.88
CA LEU A 476 -9.52 -8.10 -22.33
C LEU A 476 -9.99 -9.31 -21.53
N SER A 477 -10.60 -10.27 -22.25
CA SER A 477 -11.14 -11.52 -21.69
C SER A 477 -12.13 -11.37 -20.54
N ARG A 478 -12.57 -10.14 -20.22
CA ARG A 478 -13.47 -9.78 -19.11
C ARG A 478 -13.09 -10.50 -17.82
N GLY A 479 -11.86 -10.28 -17.36
CA GLY A 479 -11.28 -10.94 -16.17
C GLY A 479 -12.23 -10.94 -14.97
N GLU A 480 -12.10 -11.90 -14.05
CA GLU A 480 -13.11 -12.14 -13.00
C GLU A 480 -13.53 -10.88 -12.22
N LYS A 481 -12.60 -9.94 -11.98
CA LYS A 481 -12.87 -8.73 -11.21
C LYS A 481 -13.36 -7.55 -12.05
N GLN A 482 -13.03 -7.48 -13.35
CA GLN A 482 -13.41 -6.41 -14.28
C GLN A 482 -13.09 -5.01 -13.75
N LEU A 483 -11.90 -4.82 -13.19
CA LEU A 483 -11.51 -3.56 -12.56
C LEU A 483 -10.85 -2.63 -13.58
N GLY A 484 -11.12 -1.35 -13.44
CA GLY A 484 -10.26 -0.32 -14.00
C GLY A 484 -9.21 0.10 -12.97
N VAL A 485 -8.00 0.37 -13.43
CA VAL A 485 -6.85 0.64 -12.54
C VAL A 485 -6.24 2.00 -12.89
N PRO A 486 -6.16 2.95 -11.94
CA PRO A 486 -5.39 4.17 -12.14
C PRO A 486 -3.93 3.85 -12.46
N ALA A 487 -3.37 4.46 -13.51
CA ALA A 487 -2.03 4.14 -14.00
C ALA A 487 -0.93 5.09 -13.50
N GLY A 488 -1.17 5.75 -12.37
CA GLY A 488 -0.25 6.71 -11.76
C GLY A 488 -0.22 6.63 -10.24
N PHE A 489 0.54 7.54 -9.61
CA PHE A 489 0.59 7.63 -8.15
C PHE A 489 -0.76 8.11 -7.60
N THR A 490 -1.44 7.27 -6.83
CA THR A 490 -2.78 7.58 -6.32
C THR A 490 -2.79 8.05 -4.87
N VAL A 491 -3.56 9.09 -4.58
CA VAL A 491 -3.99 9.45 -3.23
C VAL A 491 -5.49 9.19 -3.09
N SER A 492 -5.87 8.51 -2.00
CA SER A 492 -7.26 8.11 -1.74
C SER A 492 -7.93 9.04 -0.71
N PHE A 493 -9.24 9.26 -0.88
CA PHE A 493 -10.07 10.07 0.01
C PHE A 493 -10.90 9.16 0.92
N HIS A 494 -11.94 9.67 1.59
CA HIS A 494 -12.76 8.87 2.49
C HIS A 494 -13.74 7.93 1.75
N GLY A 495 -14.26 8.33 0.59
CA GLY A 495 -15.16 7.53 -0.26
C GLY A 495 -16.55 7.21 0.32
N ASP A 496 -16.87 7.71 1.52
CA ASP A 496 -18.24 7.83 2.05
C ASP A 496 -19.07 8.91 1.32
N PRO A 497 -20.42 8.91 1.46
CA PRO A 497 -21.28 9.94 0.90
C PRO A 497 -20.88 11.34 1.35
N GLU A 498 -20.65 12.26 0.42
CA GLU A 498 -20.12 13.58 0.77
C GLU A 498 -21.20 14.59 1.18
N PHE A 499 -22.46 14.35 0.82
CA PHE A 499 -23.58 15.26 1.07
C PHE A 499 -24.69 14.56 1.83
N VAL A 500 -24.91 14.94 3.09
CA VAL A 500 -25.88 14.29 3.97
C VAL A 500 -26.76 15.30 4.69
N THR A 501 -27.91 14.83 5.19
CA THR A 501 -28.71 15.58 6.17
C THR A 501 -28.46 14.96 7.53
N LEU A 502 -27.79 15.68 8.42
CA LEU A 502 -27.51 15.19 9.77
C LEU A 502 -28.74 15.39 10.65
N ALA A 503 -29.19 14.33 11.32
CA ALA A 503 -30.32 14.40 12.25
C ALA A 503 -30.02 15.29 13.47
N LYS A 504 -28.75 15.37 13.87
CA LYS A 504 -28.22 16.24 14.93
C LYS A 504 -26.75 16.60 14.63
N PRO A 505 -26.19 17.69 15.20
CA PRO A 505 -24.85 18.17 14.84
C PRO A 505 -23.72 17.14 14.98
N ASP A 506 -23.85 16.21 15.91
CA ASP A 506 -22.91 15.16 16.30
C ASP A 506 -23.32 13.76 15.79
N ALA A 507 -24.32 13.66 14.89
CA ALA A 507 -24.70 12.38 14.33
C ALA A 507 -23.53 11.74 13.55
N GLU A 508 -23.40 10.42 13.67
CA GLU A 508 -22.44 9.61 12.92
C GLU A 508 -22.63 9.83 11.42
N TRP A 509 -21.51 9.89 10.70
CA TRP A 509 -21.56 10.05 9.24
C TRP A 509 -21.90 8.70 8.60
N PRO A 510 -22.88 8.62 7.70
CA PRO A 510 -23.20 7.39 6.98
C PRO A 510 -22.01 6.84 6.19
N ASP A 511 -21.87 5.52 6.11
CA ASP A 511 -20.89 4.89 5.23
C ASP A 511 -21.44 4.74 3.80
N PHE A 512 -20.57 4.29 2.90
CA PHE A 512 -20.90 4.09 1.49
C PHE A 512 -21.94 3.00 1.17
N THR A 513 -22.28 2.16 2.15
CA THR A 513 -23.30 1.11 1.98
C THR A 513 -24.70 1.62 2.31
N THR A 514 -24.80 2.83 2.87
CA THR A 514 -26.07 3.44 3.25
C THR A 514 -26.91 3.76 2.02
N GLU A 515 -28.13 3.24 1.97
CA GLU A 515 -29.11 3.60 0.96
C GLU A 515 -29.85 4.89 1.35
N PHE A 516 -29.88 5.86 0.44
CA PHE A 516 -30.60 7.11 0.63
C PHE A 516 -31.81 7.18 -0.30
N THR A 517 -33.00 7.38 0.25
CA THR A 517 -34.21 7.60 -0.55
C THR A 517 -34.31 9.02 -1.10
N ASP A 518 -33.59 9.97 -0.50
CA ASP A 518 -33.62 11.39 -0.84
C ASP A 518 -32.32 11.89 -1.47
N TYR A 519 -31.47 10.98 -1.94
CA TYR A 519 -30.25 11.29 -2.67
C TYR A 519 -30.37 10.78 -4.11
N LYS A 520 -30.18 11.68 -5.07
CA LYS A 520 -30.35 11.35 -6.49
C LYS A 520 -29.24 11.95 -7.33
N PHE A 521 -28.58 11.11 -8.11
CA PHE A 521 -27.69 11.55 -9.19
C PHE A 521 -28.50 12.00 -10.41
N ASN A 522 -28.28 13.25 -10.83
CA ASN A 522 -28.98 13.91 -11.93
C ASN A 522 -28.12 14.02 -13.21
N GLY A 523 -27.02 13.27 -13.30
CA GLY A 523 -26.09 13.29 -14.43
C GLY A 523 -24.97 14.31 -14.28
N TYR A 524 -24.27 14.61 -15.38
CA TYR A 524 -23.24 15.65 -15.45
C TYR A 524 -23.40 16.47 -16.73
N ASN A 525 -22.89 17.69 -16.71
CA ASN A 525 -22.71 18.52 -17.90
C ASN A 525 -21.21 18.64 -18.18
N LEU A 526 -20.81 18.62 -19.44
CA LEU A 526 -19.44 18.84 -19.86
C LEU A 526 -19.25 20.29 -20.26
N ASP A 527 -18.09 20.88 -19.94
CA ASP A 527 -17.68 22.15 -20.51
C ASP A 527 -16.94 21.96 -21.85
N ASP A 528 -16.44 23.05 -22.42
CA ASP A 528 -15.81 23.06 -23.75
C ASP A 528 -14.52 22.22 -23.83
N VAL A 529 -13.94 21.82 -22.69
CA VAL A 529 -12.75 20.95 -22.62
C VAL A 529 -13.10 19.54 -22.11
N GLY A 530 -14.39 19.21 -22.03
CA GLY A 530 -14.89 17.91 -21.62
C GLY A 530 -14.92 17.68 -20.10
N LEU A 531 -14.64 18.68 -19.25
CA LEU A 531 -14.63 18.49 -17.80
C LEU A 531 -16.06 18.42 -17.25
N PRO A 532 -16.40 17.40 -16.44
CA PRO A 532 -17.73 17.24 -15.90
C PRO A 532 -18.01 18.16 -14.72
N THR A 533 -19.22 18.71 -14.69
CA THR A 533 -19.90 19.17 -13.49
C THR A 533 -20.95 18.15 -13.10
N PHE A 534 -20.70 17.38 -12.03
CA PHE A 534 -21.64 16.38 -11.53
C PHE A 534 -22.81 17.05 -10.82
N ARG A 535 -24.02 16.54 -11.03
CA ARG A 535 -25.25 17.13 -10.49
C ARG A 535 -25.96 16.11 -9.62
N TYR A 536 -26.28 16.51 -8.39
CA TYR A 536 -27.02 15.72 -7.42
C TYR A 536 -28.20 16.50 -6.88
N GLN A 537 -29.12 15.77 -6.24
CA GLN A 537 -30.16 16.32 -5.40
C GLN A 537 -30.15 15.58 -4.07
N LYS A 538 -30.04 16.32 -2.96
CA LYS A 538 -30.23 15.83 -1.59
C LYS A 538 -31.45 16.53 -1.00
N GLY A 539 -32.52 15.78 -0.74
CA GLY A 539 -33.81 16.36 -0.35
C GLY A 539 -34.30 17.37 -1.40
N ASN A 540 -34.55 18.62 -0.98
CA ASN A 540 -34.93 19.71 -1.88
C ASN A 540 -33.75 20.63 -2.27
N THR A 541 -32.52 20.13 -2.14
CA THR A 541 -31.30 20.89 -2.44
C THR A 541 -30.57 20.27 -3.63
N ASN A 542 -30.43 21.06 -4.69
CA ASN A 542 -29.62 20.73 -5.85
C ASN A 542 -28.16 21.06 -5.56
N ILE A 543 -27.27 20.18 -5.99
CA ILE A 543 -25.83 20.28 -5.79
C ILE A 543 -25.16 20.14 -7.14
N ALA A 544 -24.26 21.06 -7.49
CA ALA A 544 -23.40 20.95 -8.66
C ALA A 544 -21.94 20.99 -8.23
N ASP A 545 -21.18 19.97 -8.59
CA ASP A 545 -19.82 19.71 -8.12
C ASP A 545 -18.86 19.59 -9.30
N LYS A 546 -17.89 20.50 -9.35
CA LYS A 546 -16.89 20.57 -10.40
C LYS A 546 -15.49 20.51 -9.82
N MET A 547 -14.67 19.61 -10.34
CA MET A 547 -13.22 19.55 -10.08
C MET A 547 -12.46 19.98 -11.32
N THR A 548 -11.57 20.96 -11.17
CA THR A 548 -10.74 21.49 -12.25
C THR A 548 -9.26 21.35 -11.85
N PRO A 549 -8.40 20.76 -12.69
CA PRO A 549 -6.96 20.73 -12.45
C PRO A 549 -6.43 22.15 -12.20
N ALA A 550 -5.64 22.32 -11.15
CA ALA A 550 -5.00 23.60 -10.87
C ALA A 550 -3.63 23.69 -11.59
N ILE A 551 -3.19 24.91 -11.87
CA ILE A 551 -1.89 25.19 -12.48
C ILE A 551 -0.79 25.01 -11.42
N GLY A 552 0.36 24.46 -11.82
CA GLY A 552 1.59 24.50 -11.01
C GLY A 552 1.78 23.35 -10.01
N GLY A 553 1.19 22.18 -10.25
CA GLY A 553 1.46 20.97 -9.45
C GLY A 553 0.26 20.04 -9.34
N ARG A 554 0.40 18.98 -8.53
CA ARG A 554 -0.65 17.99 -8.27
C ARG A 554 -1.73 18.57 -7.38
N SER A 555 -2.70 19.24 -8.01
CA SER A 555 -3.79 19.86 -7.28
C SER A 555 -5.07 20.01 -8.09
N PHE A 556 -6.20 20.02 -7.39
CA PHE A 556 -7.53 20.28 -7.95
C PHE A 556 -8.17 21.48 -7.24
N ASN A 557 -8.75 22.38 -8.01
CA ASN A 557 -9.74 23.33 -7.51
C ASN A 557 -11.11 22.67 -7.57
N ARG A 558 -11.78 22.57 -6.43
CA ARG A 558 -13.14 22.05 -6.32
C ARG A 558 -14.10 23.19 -6.03
N SER A 559 -15.12 23.30 -6.88
CA SER A 559 -16.17 24.33 -6.82
C SER A 559 -17.52 23.65 -6.74
N ILE A 560 -18.19 23.80 -5.61
CA ILE A 560 -19.50 23.20 -5.35
C ILE A 560 -20.54 24.32 -5.17
N SER A 561 -21.66 24.25 -5.89
CA SER A 561 -22.80 25.12 -5.67
C SER A 561 -23.99 24.35 -5.12
N PHE A 562 -24.71 25.00 -4.21
CA PHE A 562 -25.87 24.47 -3.53
C PHE A 562 -27.06 25.42 -3.77
N LYS A 563 -28.22 24.86 -4.13
CA LYS A 563 -29.45 25.63 -4.32
C LYS A 563 -30.64 24.83 -3.84
N GLY A 564 -31.23 25.23 -2.73
CA GLY A 564 -32.48 24.62 -2.26
C GLY A 564 -32.93 24.98 -0.86
N ALA A 565 -33.99 24.31 -0.42
CA ALA A 565 -34.72 24.63 0.80
C ALA A 565 -34.45 23.65 1.96
N THR A 566 -33.44 22.78 1.83
CA THR A 566 -33.08 21.82 2.88
C THR A 566 -31.61 22.00 3.24
N PRO A 567 -31.25 22.20 4.52
CA PRO A 567 -29.86 22.22 4.94
C PRO A 567 -29.14 20.91 4.59
N VAL A 568 -27.89 21.03 4.16
CA VAL A 568 -27.02 19.90 3.79
C VAL A 568 -25.69 20.05 4.54
N ALA A 569 -25.14 18.95 5.03
CA ALA A 569 -23.76 18.89 5.51
C ALA A 569 -22.88 18.30 4.41
N HIS A 570 -21.73 18.93 4.17
CA HIS A 570 -20.70 18.43 3.25
C HIS A 570 -19.51 17.91 4.06
N LYS A 571 -19.17 16.62 3.94
CA LYS A 571 -17.91 16.06 4.45
C LYS A 571 -16.84 16.21 3.39
N ILE A 572 -15.82 16.99 3.70
CA ILE A 572 -14.70 17.29 2.80
C ILE A 572 -13.59 16.26 2.98
N ALA A 573 -13.37 15.85 4.22
CA ALA A 573 -12.29 14.96 4.59
C ALA A 573 -12.64 14.17 5.86
N ALA A 574 -12.10 12.96 5.97
CA ALA A 574 -12.11 12.17 7.19
C ALA A 574 -10.76 11.50 7.35
N GLY A 575 -10.30 11.36 8.60
CA GLY A 575 -9.03 10.70 8.91
C GLY A 575 -8.78 10.53 10.40
N HIS A 576 -7.74 9.76 10.75
CA HIS A 576 -7.37 9.56 12.15
C HIS A 576 -7.06 10.89 12.85
N GLN A 577 -6.33 11.78 12.15
CA GLN A 577 -6.06 13.13 12.59
C GLN A 577 -6.27 14.14 11.43
N ILE A 578 -6.78 15.30 11.79
CA ILE A 578 -6.89 16.49 10.93
C ILE A 578 -6.35 17.67 11.72
N LYS A 579 -5.35 18.37 11.20
CA LYS A 579 -4.72 19.55 11.84
C LYS A 579 -4.95 20.78 10.98
N LYS A 580 -5.38 21.88 11.59
CA LYS A 580 -5.41 23.21 10.96
C LYS A 580 -4.06 23.87 11.15
N LEU A 581 -3.46 24.37 10.08
CA LEU A 581 -2.16 25.05 10.09
C LEU A 581 -2.31 26.56 10.34
N PRO A 582 -1.22 27.24 10.75
CA PRO A 582 -1.23 28.70 10.96
C PRO A 582 -1.64 29.51 9.73
N ASN A 583 -1.34 29.02 8.51
CA ASN A 583 -1.76 29.64 7.26
C ASN A 583 -3.24 29.38 6.90
N GLY A 584 -4.01 28.71 7.76
CA GLY A 584 -5.43 28.44 7.57
C GLY A 584 -5.77 27.17 6.80
N SER A 585 -4.78 26.50 6.20
CA SER A 585 -4.96 25.22 5.51
C SER A 585 -5.17 24.05 6.49
N TYR A 586 -5.65 22.92 5.99
CA TYR A 586 -5.88 21.71 6.77
C TYR A 586 -5.06 20.56 6.20
N ILE A 587 -4.36 19.84 7.08
CA ILE A 587 -3.67 18.59 6.75
C ILE A 587 -4.56 17.40 7.12
N ILE A 588 -4.75 16.46 6.20
CA ILE A 588 -5.66 15.32 6.33
C ILE A 588 -4.90 13.98 6.29
N ASN A 589 -5.40 12.96 7.01
CA ASN A 589 -5.06 11.53 6.84
C ASN A 589 -3.57 11.23 6.97
N ASP A 590 -3.04 11.34 8.19
CA ASP A 590 -1.62 11.11 8.47
C ASP A 590 -0.71 11.91 7.51
N GLU A 591 -1.19 13.11 7.15
CA GLU A 591 -0.51 14.06 6.27
C GLU A 591 -0.35 13.55 4.84
N SER A 592 -1.47 13.11 4.24
CA SER A 592 -1.53 12.62 2.86
C SER A 592 -1.94 13.68 1.82
N TYR A 593 -2.61 14.76 2.24
CA TYR A 593 -2.96 15.90 1.38
C TYR A 593 -3.38 17.13 2.20
N PHE A 594 -3.38 18.29 1.55
CA PHE A 594 -3.84 19.57 2.05
C PHE A 594 -5.22 19.95 1.50
N ILE A 595 -6.02 20.63 2.33
CA ILE A 595 -7.21 21.38 1.92
C ILE A 595 -7.00 22.86 2.22
N ASN A 596 -7.09 23.69 1.18
CA ASN A 596 -6.98 25.15 1.27
C ASN A 596 -8.30 25.78 0.81
N PHE A 597 -9.01 26.46 1.70
CA PHE A 597 -10.22 27.19 1.31
C PHE A 597 -9.87 28.55 0.69
N SER A 598 -10.77 29.09 -0.13
CA SER A 598 -10.66 30.48 -0.60
C SER A 598 -10.76 31.49 0.55
N ASP A 599 -10.09 32.64 0.45
CA ASP A 599 -10.01 33.64 1.53
C ASP A 599 -11.37 34.22 1.98
N ASP A 600 -12.39 34.19 1.11
CA ASP A 600 -13.76 34.61 1.42
C ASP A 600 -14.62 33.40 1.85
N LEU A 601 -14.60 33.08 3.14
CA LEU A 601 -15.37 31.98 3.72
C LEU A 601 -16.71 32.44 4.29
N SER A 602 -17.72 32.58 3.42
CA SER A 602 -19.12 32.71 3.85
C SER A 602 -19.61 31.45 4.60
N LEU A 603 -19.06 30.28 4.24
CA LEU A 603 -19.32 28.99 4.87
C LEU A 603 -18.10 28.54 5.69
N LYS A 604 -18.29 28.28 6.98
CA LYS A 604 -17.17 27.95 7.89
C LYS A 604 -16.91 26.45 7.94
N PRO A 605 -15.67 26.00 7.65
CA PRO A 605 -15.27 24.62 7.89
C PRO A 605 -15.07 24.36 9.39
N GLU A 606 -15.46 23.17 9.84
CA GLU A 606 -15.31 22.71 11.22
C GLU A 606 -14.68 21.30 11.25
N ILE A 607 -13.79 21.07 12.22
CA ILE A 607 -13.29 19.73 12.54
C ILE A 607 -14.16 19.19 13.67
N ARG A 608 -14.74 18.00 13.47
CA ARG A 608 -15.48 17.27 14.51
C ARG A 608 -14.90 15.87 14.70
N LYS A 609 -15.19 15.25 15.84
CA LYS A 609 -14.84 13.85 16.12
C LYS A 609 -16.06 12.95 15.96
N SER A 610 -15.88 11.80 15.34
CA SER A 610 -16.94 10.83 15.03
C SER A 610 -16.30 9.45 14.88
N ASN A 611 -16.80 8.44 15.60
CA ASN A 611 -16.31 7.06 15.57
C ASN A 611 -14.77 6.90 15.66
N GLY A 612 -14.12 7.71 16.51
CA GLY A 612 -12.67 7.66 16.71
C GLY A 612 -11.83 8.35 15.62
N ASN A 613 -12.46 8.95 14.62
CA ASN A 613 -11.81 9.71 13.55
C ASN A 613 -12.17 11.21 13.64
N ASN A 614 -11.34 12.05 13.05
CA ASN A 614 -11.64 13.45 12.76
C ASN A 614 -12.33 13.56 11.40
N GLU A 615 -13.34 14.42 11.31
CA GLU A 615 -14.03 14.77 10.08
C GLU A 615 -13.95 16.29 9.88
N LEU A 616 -13.53 16.73 8.68
CA LEU A 616 -13.62 18.12 8.25
C LEU A 616 -14.90 18.31 7.46
N ILE A 617 -15.82 19.11 8.00
CA ILE A 617 -17.14 19.30 7.40
C ILE A 617 -17.47 20.78 7.23
N VAL A 618 -18.41 21.07 6.33
CA VAL A 618 -19.03 22.38 6.18
C VAL A 618 -20.54 22.20 6.24
N ARG A 619 -21.23 23.04 7.03
CA ARG A 619 -22.69 23.07 7.11
C ARG A 619 -23.24 24.10 6.13
N ILE A 620 -24.10 23.64 5.22
CA ILE A 620 -24.71 24.44 4.18
C ILE A 620 -26.16 24.75 4.59
N PRO A 621 -26.52 26.01 4.88
CA PRO A 621 -27.89 26.37 5.20
C PRO A 621 -28.77 26.34 3.94
N GLU A 622 -30.07 26.55 4.11
CA GLU A 622 -30.98 26.77 2.98
C GLU A 622 -30.58 28.02 2.17
N GLY A 623 -30.99 28.05 0.90
CA GLY A 623 -30.70 29.13 -0.05
C GLY A 623 -29.70 28.74 -1.13
N GLU A 624 -29.02 29.77 -1.67
CA GLU A 624 -27.98 29.62 -2.70
C GLU A 624 -26.61 29.88 -2.10
N HIS A 625 -25.73 28.88 -2.18
CA HIS A 625 -24.39 28.94 -1.60
C HIS A 625 -23.35 28.39 -2.57
N LYS A 626 -22.12 28.85 -2.44
CA LYS A 626 -20.97 28.34 -3.18
C LYS A 626 -19.82 28.06 -2.22
N LEU A 627 -19.17 26.92 -2.39
CA LEU A 627 -17.98 26.52 -1.65
C LEU A 627 -16.86 26.25 -2.64
N ASN A 628 -15.70 26.87 -2.42
CA ASN A 628 -14.50 26.64 -3.20
C ASN A 628 -13.35 26.26 -2.28
N TYR A 629 -12.62 25.22 -2.66
CA TYR A 629 -11.37 24.85 -2.00
C TYR A 629 -10.43 24.15 -2.97
N LYS A 630 -9.13 24.24 -2.68
CA LYS A 630 -8.06 23.54 -3.38
C LYS A 630 -7.66 22.31 -2.59
N ILE A 631 -7.43 21.21 -3.31
CA ILE A 631 -6.88 19.96 -2.80
C ILE A 631 -5.47 19.83 -3.39
N THR A 632 -4.46 19.66 -2.55
CA THR A 632 -3.04 19.54 -2.95
C THR A 632 -2.45 18.29 -2.32
N TRP A 633 -1.84 17.39 -3.09
CA TRP A 633 -1.31 16.13 -2.58
C TRP A 633 0.09 15.82 -3.06
#